data_AF-A0A1T5EUZ1-F1
#
_entry.id   AF-A0A1T5EUZ1-F1
#
_cell.length_a   1.000
_cell.length_b   1.000
_cell.length_c   1.000
_cell.angle_alpha   90.00
_cell.angle_beta   90.00
_cell.angle_gamma   90.00
#
_symmetry.space_group_name_H-M   'P 1'
#
loop_
_entity.id
_entity.type
_entity.pdbx_description
1 polymer ?
#
loop_
_entity_poly.entity_id
_entity_poly.type
_entity_poly.pdbx_seq_one_letter_code
_entity_poly.pdbx_strand_id
1 'polypeptide(L)'
;MSHNEMTMNPQTAARSSRLRTMCGTAMLSAVAYVLMFLEFPVPMLMPPFIKMDFSDLPALLASFAYGPVSGIAVCLVKNLIHLLNTQSGGVGEISNFLLGAVFVSVSGIVYGKMHSKKGAVIGSVIGAAIMAAASLFINYYIVYPVYTAFMPMEAIIGAYKVINSGVENLWQCLLMFNVPFTFIKGLCSVVITFLIYKPLSPILKGNL
;
A
#
# COMPACT_ATOMS: atom_id res chain seq x y z
N MET A 1 -38.87 35.82 -16.43
CA MET A 1 -37.39 35.77 -16.40
C MET A 1 -37.01 34.30 -16.30
N SER A 2 -36.62 33.66 -17.40
CA SER A 2 -36.27 32.24 -17.40
C SER A 2 -34.91 32.04 -16.71
N HIS A 3 -34.88 31.19 -15.69
CA HIS A 3 -33.62 30.67 -15.17
C HIS A 3 -32.91 29.90 -16.28
N ASN A 4 -31.79 30.45 -16.77
CA ASN A 4 -30.83 29.70 -17.56
C ASN A 4 -30.14 28.71 -16.60
N GLU A 5 -30.66 27.49 -16.51
CA GLU A 5 -29.90 26.37 -15.97
C GLU A 5 -28.73 26.12 -16.92
N MET A 6 -27.57 26.66 -16.56
CA MET A 6 -26.31 26.39 -17.25
C MET A 6 -25.91 24.95 -16.95
N THR A 7 -26.58 23.99 -17.59
CA THR A 7 -26.25 22.58 -17.50
C THR A 7 -24.88 22.38 -18.10
N MET A 8 -23.92 21.98 -17.25
CA MET A 8 -22.55 21.75 -17.68
C MET A 8 -22.52 20.69 -18.79
N ASN A 9 -21.86 20.99 -19.91
CA ASN A 9 -21.66 20.03 -20.99
C ASN A 9 -21.03 18.73 -20.43
N PRO A 10 -21.59 17.54 -20.72
CA PRO A 10 -21.07 16.25 -20.23
C PRO A 10 -19.57 16.03 -20.48
N GLN A 11 -19.03 16.54 -21.59
CA GLN A 11 -17.61 16.45 -21.91
C GLN A 11 -16.74 17.29 -20.95
N THR A 12 -17.26 18.44 -20.50
CA THR A 12 -16.59 19.36 -19.58
C THR A 12 -16.62 18.82 -18.14
N ALA A 13 -17.75 18.23 -17.73
CA ALA A 13 -17.89 17.56 -16.43
C ALA A 13 -16.98 16.33 -16.32
N ALA A 14 -16.91 15.50 -17.36
CA ALA A 14 -16.02 14.33 -17.40
C ALA A 14 -14.53 14.72 -17.40
N ARG A 15 -14.17 15.85 -18.02
CA ARG A 15 -12.81 16.41 -18.00
C ARG A 15 -12.43 16.92 -16.60
N SER A 16 -13.33 17.66 -15.94
CA SER A 16 -13.14 18.14 -14.56
C SER A 16 -12.93 16.98 -13.58
N SER A 17 -13.72 15.92 -13.70
CA SER A 17 -13.59 14.72 -12.86
C SER A 17 -12.23 14.01 -13.06
N ARG A 18 -11.79 13.85 -14.32
CA ARG A 18 -10.47 13.25 -14.63
C ARG A 18 -9.30 14.08 -14.09
N LEU A 19 -9.35 15.40 -14.23
CA LEU A 19 -8.33 16.29 -13.67
C LEU A 19 -8.25 16.18 -12.15
N ARG A 20 -9.40 16.14 -11.47
CA ARG A 20 -9.46 15.95 -10.02
C ARG A 20 -8.87 14.62 -9.57
N THR A 21 -9.20 13.52 -10.25
CA THR A 21 -8.60 12.21 -9.95
C THR A 21 -7.09 12.24 -10.13
N MET A 22 -6.59 12.85 -11.22
CA MET A 22 -5.17 12.95 -11.48
C MET A 22 -4.44 13.77 -10.42
N CYS A 23 -4.96 14.96 -10.08
CA CYS A 23 -4.39 15.81 -9.03
C CYS A 23 -4.44 15.13 -7.65
N GLY A 24 -5.57 14.50 -7.30
CA GLY A 24 -5.73 13.80 -6.03
C GLY A 24 -4.75 12.62 -5.90
N THR A 25 -4.60 11.81 -6.95
CA THR A 25 -3.62 10.72 -7.01
C THR A 25 -2.19 11.24 -6.89
N ALA A 26 -1.84 12.34 -7.58
CA ALA A 26 -0.51 12.93 -7.48
C ALA A 26 -0.20 13.45 -6.07
N MET A 27 -1.15 14.16 -5.44
CA MET A 27 -1.01 14.65 -4.06
C MET A 27 -0.85 13.51 -3.06
N LEU A 28 -1.69 12.47 -3.17
CA LEU A 28 -1.60 11.29 -2.31
C LEU A 28 -0.29 10.51 -2.54
N SER A 29 0.24 10.50 -3.77
CA SER A 29 1.56 9.93 -4.06
C SER A 29 2.69 10.68 -3.36
N ALA A 30 2.65 12.02 -3.38
CA ALA A 30 3.62 12.84 -2.68
C ALA A 30 3.57 12.61 -1.16
N VAL A 31 2.36 12.53 -0.58
CA VAL A 31 2.19 12.19 0.85
C VAL A 31 2.72 10.79 1.15
N ALA A 32 2.39 9.79 0.33
CA ALA A 32 2.88 8.42 0.50
C ALA A 32 4.40 8.35 0.48
N TYR A 33 5.04 9.06 -0.44
CA TYR A 33 6.48 9.15 -0.53
C TYR A 33 7.10 9.79 0.73
N VAL A 34 6.53 10.89 1.24
CA VAL A 34 7.00 11.50 2.51
C VAL A 34 6.86 10.52 3.67
N LEU A 35 5.77 9.75 3.73
CA LEU A 35 5.56 8.73 4.75
C LEU A 35 6.54 7.55 4.65
N MET A 36 7.15 7.29 3.49
CA MET A 36 8.20 6.27 3.37
C MET A 36 9.46 6.68 4.15
N PHE A 37 9.77 7.97 4.28
CA PHE A 37 10.89 8.41 5.13
C PHE A 37 10.65 8.22 6.62
N LEU A 38 9.39 8.03 7.02
CA LEU A 38 9.03 7.69 8.39
C LEU A 38 9.05 6.16 8.62
N GLU A 39 9.75 5.41 7.76
CA GLU A 39 9.99 4.00 7.97
C GLU A 39 10.87 3.77 9.20
N PHE A 40 10.53 2.75 9.98
CA PHE A 40 11.31 2.35 11.15
C PHE A 40 11.49 0.83 11.18
N PRO A 41 12.66 0.34 11.63
CA PRO A 41 12.85 -1.09 11.88
C PRO A 41 11.93 -1.53 13.01
N VAL A 42 11.56 -2.81 13.04
CA VAL A 42 10.81 -3.41 14.15
C VAL A 42 11.71 -4.41 14.85
N PRO A 43 12.53 -3.96 15.83
CA PRO A 43 13.49 -4.81 16.52
C PRO A 43 12.81 -6.03 17.15
N MET A 44 13.53 -7.15 17.23
CA MET A 44 13.07 -8.41 17.81
C MET A 44 11.90 -9.10 17.09
N LEU A 45 11.28 -8.48 16.08
CA LEU A 45 10.19 -9.08 15.31
C LEU A 45 10.55 -9.28 13.84
N MET A 46 11.36 -8.37 13.27
CA MET A 46 11.77 -8.44 11.86
C MET A 46 13.26 -8.15 11.69
N PRO A 47 13.92 -8.77 10.68
CA PRO A 47 15.25 -8.37 10.28
C PRO A 47 15.32 -6.90 9.83
N PRO A 48 16.48 -6.23 9.94
CA PRO A 48 16.61 -4.78 9.72
C PRO A 48 16.33 -4.34 8.28
N PHE A 49 16.36 -5.26 7.32
CA PHE A 49 16.03 -4.99 5.91
C PHE A 49 14.52 -4.93 5.63
N ILE A 50 13.67 -5.29 6.59
CA ILE A 50 12.21 -5.13 6.49
C ILE A 50 11.78 -4.08 7.51
N LYS A 51 11.31 -2.95 7.00
CA LYS A 51 10.87 -1.81 7.81
C LYS A 51 9.36 -1.66 7.76
N MET A 52 8.82 -1.10 8.84
CA MET A 52 7.43 -0.72 8.95
C MET A 52 7.28 0.74 8.52
N ASP A 53 6.26 1.02 7.71
CA ASP A 53 5.92 2.35 7.25
C ASP A 53 4.39 2.47 7.08
N PHE A 54 3.90 3.70 6.96
CA PHE A 54 2.47 4.00 6.77
C PHE A 54 2.15 4.53 5.38
N SER A 55 3.03 4.31 4.40
CA SER A 55 2.91 4.86 3.04
C SER A 55 1.82 4.18 2.20
N ASP A 56 1.25 3.05 2.66
CA ASP A 56 0.12 2.38 2.00
C ASP A 56 -1.24 3.05 2.33
N LEU A 57 -1.29 3.88 3.37
CA LEU A 57 -2.50 4.60 3.75
C LEU A 57 -2.97 5.58 2.66
N PRO A 58 -2.11 6.46 2.07
CA PRO A 58 -2.56 7.35 1.00
C PRO A 58 -2.95 6.60 -0.26
N ALA A 59 -2.32 5.45 -0.53
CA ALA A 59 -2.70 4.57 -1.62
C ALA A 59 -4.09 3.95 -1.42
N LEU A 60 -4.39 3.51 -0.20
CA LEU A 60 -5.70 2.99 0.17
C LEU A 60 -6.78 4.07 0.07
N LEU A 61 -6.49 5.29 0.52
CA LEU A 61 -7.37 6.45 0.35
C LEU A 61 -7.65 6.75 -1.13
N ALA A 62 -6.61 6.77 -1.97
CA ALA A 62 -6.75 6.97 -3.41
C ALA A 62 -7.62 5.87 -4.02
N SER A 63 -7.45 4.62 -3.56
CA SER A 63 -8.25 3.50 -4.02
C SER A 63 -9.73 3.63 -3.66
N PHE A 64 -10.06 4.13 -2.47
CA PHE A 64 -11.45 4.34 -2.04
C PHE A 64 -12.08 5.59 -2.66
N ALA A 65 -11.30 6.64 -2.91
CA ALA A 65 -11.80 7.89 -3.47
C ALA A 65 -11.96 7.82 -4.99
N TYR A 66 -10.98 7.27 -5.69
CA TYR A 66 -10.86 7.34 -7.15
C TYR A 66 -10.81 5.97 -7.84
N GLY A 67 -10.81 4.89 -7.06
CA GLY A 67 -10.82 3.52 -7.55
C GLY A 67 -9.46 2.81 -7.52
N PRO A 68 -9.45 1.47 -7.65
CA PRO A 68 -8.27 0.61 -7.48
C PRO A 68 -7.04 1.07 -8.26
N VAL A 69 -7.24 1.48 -9.51
CA VAL A 69 -6.15 1.91 -10.41
C VAL A 69 -5.41 3.13 -9.86
N SER A 70 -6.12 4.07 -9.24
CA SER A 70 -5.47 5.23 -8.60
C SER A 70 -4.64 4.79 -7.39
N GLY A 71 -5.12 3.84 -6.59
CA GLY A 71 -4.35 3.27 -5.48
C GLY A 71 -3.05 2.61 -5.96
N ILE A 72 -3.13 1.80 -7.02
CA ILE A 72 -1.94 1.16 -7.63
C ILE A 72 -0.98 2.23 -8.15
N ALA A 73 -1.49 3.29 -8.78
CA ALA A 73 -0.66 4.39 -9.26
C ALA A 73 0.07 5.10 -8.11
N VAL A 74 -0.59 5.33 -6.96
CA VAL A 74 0.09 5.87 -5.76
C VAL A 74 1.19 4.93 -5.29
N CYS A 75 0.93 3.62 -5.20
CA CYS A 75 1.94 2.64 -4.82
C CYS A 75 3.13 2.62 -5.80
N LEU A 76 2.88 2.79 -7.09
CA LEU A 76 3.93 2.83 -8.10
C LEU A 76 4.78 4.09 -7.94
N VAL A 77 4.14 5.27 -7.92
CA VAL A 77 4.84 6.56 -7.89
C VAL A 77 5.65 6.71 -6.61
N LYS A 78 5.09 6.36 -5.43
CA LYS A 78 5.83 6.49 -4.16
C LYS A 78 7.13 5.65 -4.19
N ASN A 79 7.05 4.42 -4.70
CA ASN A 79 8.19 3.50 -4.73
C ASN A 79 9.20 3.88 -5.81
N LEU A 80 8.76 4.38 -6.97
CA LEU A 80 9.66 4.89 -8.01
C LEU A 80 10.47 6.10 -7.53
N ILE A 81 9.84 7.03 -6.80
CA ILE A 81 10.55 8.18 -6.25
C ILE A 81 11.49 7.71 -5.12
N HIS A 82 11.05 6.79 -4.26
CA HIS A 82 11.89 6.24 -3.19
C HIS A 82 13.10 5.48 -3.70
N LEU A 83 13.00 4.85 -4.87
CA LEU A 83 14.11 4.17 -5.52
C LEU A 83 15.32 5.09 -5.74
N LEU A 84 15.11 6.40 -5.94
CA LEU A 84 16.18 7.38 -6.09
C LEU A 84 16.99 7.60 -4.81
N ASN A 85 16.43 7.22 -3.64
CA ASN A 85 17.02 7.39 -2.32
C ASN A 85 17.19 6.03 -1.58
N THR A 86 17.14 4.92 -2.30
CA THR A 86 17.06 3.59 -1.68
C THR A 86 18.33 3.22 -0.93
N GLN A 87 18.15 2.62 0.25
CA GLN A 87 19.20 1.95 1.01
C GLN A 87 19.22 0.43 0.75
N SER A 88 18.19 -0.11 0.09
CA SER A 88 17.95 -1.56 -0.05
C SER A 88 18.31 -2.13 -1.43
N GLY A 89 18.91 -1.31 -2.31
CA GLY A 89 19.21 -1.69 -3.69
C GLY A 89 17.96 -1.86 -4.56
N GLY A 90 16.81 -1.31 -4.15
CA GLY A 90 15.54 -1.37 -4.88
C GLY A 90 14.67 -2.59 -4.59
N VAL A 91 15.17 -3.57 -3.84
CA VAL A 91 14.43 -4.81 -3.57
C VAL A 91 13.27 -4.59 -2.59
N GLY A 92 13.48 -3.73 -1.59
CA GLY A 92 12.44 -3.33 -0.64
C GLY A 92 11.30 -2.59 -1.34
N GLU A 93 11.62 -1.68 -2.25
CA GLU A 93 10.66 -0.89 -3.02
C GLU A 93 9.82 -1.76 -3.98
N ILE A 94 10.44 -2.76 -4.61
CA ILE A 94 9.72 -3.74 -5.44
C ILE A 94 8.74 -4.53 -4.58
N SER A 95 9.18 -5.04 -3.42
CA SER A 95 8.31 -5.76 -2.50
C SER A 95 7.15 -4.88 -2.01
N ASN A 96 7.44 -3.65 -1.58
CA ASN A 96 6.45 -2.69 -1.11
C ASN A 96 5.43 -2.37 -2.20
N PHE A 97 5.87 -2.14 -3.44
CA PHE A 97 4.97 -1.90 -4.56
C PHE A 97 4.05 -3.09 -4.85
N LEU A 98 4.59 -4.31 -4.97
CA LEU A 98 3.79 -5.49 -5.31
C LEU A 98 2.76 -5.81 -4.23
N LEU A 99 3.16 -5.78 -2.96
CA LEU A 99 2.27 -6.03 -1.83
C LEU A 99 1.23 -4.92 -1.68
N GLY A 100 1.67 -3.66 -1.74
CA GLY A 100 0.80 -2.49 -1.69
C GLY A 100 -0.22 -2.48 -2.83
N ALA A 101 0.18 -2.84 -4.05
CA ALA A 101 -0.70 -2.95 -5.20
C ALA A 101 -1.78 -4.03 -5.00
N VAL A 102 -1.42 -5.22 -4.49
CA VAL A 102 -2.39 -6.27 -4.15
C VAL A 102 -3.38 -5.76 -3.10
N PHE A 103 -2.88 -5.15 -2.03
CA PHE A 103 -3.68 -4.62 -0.93
C PHE A 103 -4.73 -3.61 -1.42
N VAL A 104 -4.28 -2.53 -2.05
CA VAL A 104 -5.19 -1.46 -2.49
C VAL A 104 -6.13 -1.93 -3.60
N SER A 105 -5.68 -2.82 -4.48
CA SER A 105 -6.54 -3.38 -5.54
C SER A 105 -7.72 -4.14 -4.97
N VAL A 106 -7.44 -5.10 -4.09
CA VAL A 106 -8.48 -5.94 -3.47
C VAL A 106 -9.39 -5.06 -2.61
N SER A 107 -8.83 -4.20 -1.78
CA SER A 107 -9.62 -3.32 -0.92
C SER A 107 -10.53 -2.39 -1.73
N GLY A 108 -10.00 -1.77 -2.79
CA GLY A 108 -10.76 -0.92 -3.69
C GLY A 108 -11.89 -1.64 -4.40
N ILE A 109 -11.65 -2.86 -4.90
CA ILE A 109 -12.66 -3.67 -5.60
C ILE A 109 -13.79 -4.04 -4.64
N VAL A 110 -13.48 -4.48 -3.42
CA VAL A 110 -14.49 -4.83 -2.42
C VAL A 110 -15.27 -3.60 -1.96
N TYR A 111 -14.59 -2.47 -1.70
CA TYR A 111 -15.25 -1.20 -1.37
C TYR A 111 -16.16 -0.70 -2.49
N GLY A 112 -15.75 -0.87 -3.75
CA GLY A 112 -16.55 -0.51 -4.93
C GLY A 112 -17.89 -1.25 -5.01
N LYS A 113 -18.01 -2.43 -4.39
CA LYS A 113 -19.27 -3.17 -4.30
C LYS A 113 -20.12 -2.74 -3.11
N MET A 114 -19.52 -2.10 -2.10
CA MET A 114 -20.16 -1.72 -0.84
C MET A 114 -19.65 -0.35 -0.37
N HIS A 115 -20.17 0.72 -0.96
CA HIS A 115 -19.78 2.12 -0.68
C HIS A 115 -20.25 2.63 0.70
N SER A 116 -19.82 1.96 1.76
CA SER A 116 -20.12 2.27 3.16
C SER A 116 -18.86 2.17 4.01
N LYS A 117 -18.90 2.74 5.21
CA LYS A 117 -17.80 2.58 6.18
C LYS A 117 -17.52 1.10 6.47
N LYS A 118 -18.58 0.28 6.60
CA LYS A 118 -18.45 -1.17 6.78
C LYS A 118 -17.75 -1.83 5.59
N GLY A 119 -18.12 -1.46 4.37
CA GLY A 119 -17.49 -1.99 3.16
C GLY A 119 -16.01 -1.60 3.04
N ALA A 120 -15.64 -0.40 3.48
CA ALA A 120 -14.23 0.00 3.56
C ALA A 120 -13.46 -0.86 4.57
N VAL A 121 -14.02 -1.13 5.76
CA VAL A 121 -13.36 -1.99 6.77
C VAL A 121 -13.21 -3.42 6.24
N ILE A 122 -14.29 -3.99 5.70
CA ILE A 122 -14.30 -5.35 5.16
C ILE A 122 -13.32 -5.47 3.99
N GLY A 123 -13.35 -4.54 3.04
CA GLY A 123 -12.44 -4.52 1.90
C GLY A 123 -10.98 -4.38 2.33
N SER A 124 -10.72 -3.54 3.33
CA SER A 124 -9.41 -3.40 3.94
C SER A 124 -8.91 -4.67 4.62
N VAL A 125 -9.73 -5.35 5.41
CA VAL A 125 -9.34 -6.61 6.09
C VAL A 125 -9.12 -7.73 5.07
N ILE A 126 -10.01 -7.87 4.08
CA ILE A 126 -9.85 -8.85 3.00
C ILE A 126 -8.58 -8.52 2.18
N GLY A 127 -8.36 -7.25 1.86
CA GLY A 127 -7.15 -6.80 1.17
C GLY A 127 -5.89 -7.14 1.94
N ALA A 128 -5.85 -6.88 3.25
CA ALA A 128 -4.70 -7.21 4.09
C ALA A 128 -4.48 -8.73 4.15
N ALA A 129 -5.54 -9.53 4.26
CA ALA A 129 -5.45 -10.99 4.27
C ALA A 129 -4.93 -11.55 2.93
N ILE A 130 -5.43 -11.05 1.80
CA ILE A 130 -4.95 -11.45 0.47
C ILE A 130 -3.52 -10.98 0.25
N MET A 131 -3.17 -9.75 0.68
CA MET A 131 -1.79 -9.27 0.63
C MET A 131 -0.86 -10.17 1.46
N ALA A 132 -1.26 -10.56 2.68
CA ALA A 132 -0.48 -11.46 3.52
C ALA A 132 -0.28 -12.84 2.88
N ALA A 133 -1.32 -13.43 2.31
CA ALA A 133 -1.20 -14.69 1.57
C ALA A 133 -0.31 -14.55 0.32
N ALA A 134 -0.49 -13.49 -0.46
CA ALA A 134 0.32 -13.19 -1.62
C ALA A 134 1.78 -12.90 -1.25
N SER A 135 2.04 -12.36 -0.06
CA SER A 135 3.38 -12.05 0.42
C SER A 135 4.29 -13.27 0.48
N LEU A 136 3.73 -14.45 0.76
CA LEU A 136 4.49 -15.70 0.75
C LEU A 136 5.06 -15.97 -0.65
N PHE A 137 4.20 -15.92 -1.67
CA PHE A 137 4.58 -16.20 -3.06
C PHE A 137 5.45 -15.09 -3.66
N ILE A 138 5.05 -13.83 -3.48
CA ILE A 138 5.79 -12.66 -4.00
C ILE A 138 7.19 -12.65 -3.39
N ASN A 139 7.31 -12.84 -2.08
CA ASN A 139 8.63 -12.82 -1.46
C ASN A 139 9.46 -14.03 -1.89
N TYR A 140 8.88 -15.24 -1.91
CA TYR A 140 9.63 -16.45 -2.24
C TYR A 140 10.13 -16.48 -3.69
N TYR A 141 9.30 -16.09 -4.66
CA TYR A 141 9.62 -16.22 -6.09
C TYR A 141 10.20 -14.96 -6.73
N ILE A 142 10.02 -13.78 -6.13
CA ILE A 142 10.44 -12.50 -6.72
C ILE A 142 11.43 -11.81 -5.80
N VAL A 143 11.03 -11.46 -4.59
CA VAL A 143 11.82 -10.55 -3.73
C VAL A 143 13.12 -11.20 -3.27
N TYR A 144 13.06 -12.39 -2.66
CA TYR A 144 14.26 -13.04 -2.14
C TYR A 144 15.23 -13.51 -3.21
N PRO A 145 14.80 -14.06 -4.38
CA PRO A 145 15.71 -14.33 -5.48
C PRO A 145 16.46 -13.08 -5.97
N VAL A 146 15.79 -11.93 -6.06
CA VAL A 146 16.47 -10.66 -6.39
C VAL A 146 17.37 -10.21 -5.23
N TYR A 147 16.94 -10.38 -3.98
CA TYR A 147 17.74 -10.04 -2.81
C TYR A 147 19.02 -10.87 -2.70
N THR A 148 19.00 -12.12 -3.16
CA THR A 148 20.19 -12.98 -3.18
C THR A 148 21.30 -12.52 -4.12
N ALA A 149 21.01 -11.60 -5.05
CA ALA A 149 22.04 -10.95 -5.84
C ALA A 149 22.91 -9.98 -5.01
N PHE A 150 22.40 -9.53 -3.86
CA PHE A 150 23.08 -8.58 -2.97
C PHE A 150 23.59 -9.23 -1.68
N MET A 151 22.91 -10.27 -1.18
CA MET A 151 23.24 -10.94 0.07
C MET A 151 23.04 -12.45 -0.03
N PRO A 152 24.00 -13.29 0.42
CA PRO A 152 23.84 -14.74 0.38
C PRO A 152 22.62 -15.19 1.21
N MET A 153 21.95 -16.26 0.74
CA MET A 153 20.74 -16.79 1.38
C MET A 153 20.98 -17.18 2.85
N GLU A 154 22.18 -17.65 3.16
CA GLU A 154 22.64 -18.02 4.49
C GLU A 154 22.62 -16.83 5.44
N ALA A 155 23.02 -15.65 4.97
CA ALA A 155 22.98 -14.42 5.76
C ALA A 155 21.54 -13.93 5.98
N ILE A 156 20.68 -14.08 4.96
CA ILE A 156 19.24 -13.75 5.07
C ILE A 156 18.58 -14.63 6.13
N ILE A 157 18.71 -15.95 6.01
CA ILE A 157 18.17 -16.91 6.99
C ILE A 157 18.83 -16.70 8.36
N GLY A 158 20.13 -16.40 8.39
CA GLY A 158 20.86 -16.05 9.61
C GLY A 158 20.25 -14.87 10.36
N ALA A 159 19.83 -13.82 9.63
CA ALA A 159 19.16 -12.66 10.23
C ALA A 159 17.81 -13.02 10.86
N TYR A 160 17.07 -13.96 10.27
CA TYR A 160 15.84 -14.50 10.86
C TYR A 160 16.11 -15.42 12.06
N LYS A 161 17.18 -16.23 12.00
CA LYS A 161 17.59 -17.13 13.09
C LYS A 161 17.97 -16.40 14.37
N VAL A 162 18.50 -15.18 14.26
CA VAL A 162 18.76 -14.32 15.43
C VAL A 162 17.48 -14.02 16.20
N ILE A 163 16.35 -13.93 15.50
CA ILE A 163 15.03 -13.64 16.10
C ILE A 163 14.37 -14.92 16.62
N ASN A 164 14.41 -16.00 15.83
CA ASN A 164 13.94 -17.32 16.25
C ASN A 164 14.87 -18.41 15.73
N SER A 165 15.58 -19.08 16.64
CA SER A 165 16.53 -20.15 16.29
C SER A 165 15.89 -21.39 15.67
N GLY A 166 14.56 -21.53 15.75
CA GLY A 166 13.80 -22.66 15.20
C GLY A 166 13.51 -22.59 13.70
N VAL A 167 13.90 -21.51 13.00
CA VAL A 167 13.73 -21.42 11.54
C VAL A 167 14.93 -22.02 10.80
N GLU A 168 14.69 -22.96 9.90
CA GLU A 168 15.75 -23.68 9.19
C GLU A 168 15.89 -23.25 7.73
N ASN A 169 14.80 -22.77 7.14
CA ASN A 169 14.66 -22.52 5.71
C ASN A 169 13.76 -21.30 5.43
N LEU A 170 13.91 -20.72 4.24
CA LEU A 170 13.25 -19.46 3.87
C LEU A 170 11.72 -19.54 4.01
N TRP A 171 11.12 -20.67 3.65
CA TRP A 171 9.66 -20.87 3.73
C TRP A 171 9.11 -20.66 5.15
N GLN A 172 9.82 -21.20 6.16
CA GLN A 172 9.46 -21.00 7.56
C GLN A 172 9.62 -19.53 7.96
N CYS A 173 10.69 -18.87 7.50
CA CYS A 173 10.91 -17.44 7.74
C CYS A 173 9.74 -16.61 7.18
N LEU A 174 9.31 -16.90 5.95
CA LEU A 174 8.23 -16.17 5.31
C LEU A 174 6.88 -16.37 6.03
N LEU A 175 6.54 -17.61 6.35
CA LEU A 175 5.28 -17.94 7.02
C LEU A 175 5.23 -17.38 8.45
N MET A 176 6.33 -17.49 9.19
CA MET A 176 6.38 -17.10 10.60
C MET A 176 6.54 -15.59 10.79
N PHE A 177 7.21 -14.90 9.87
CA PHE A 177 7.53 -13.48 10.01
C PHE A 177 6.87 -12.62 8.93
N ASN A 178 7.14 -12.87 7.65
CA ASN A 178 6.65 -11.98 6.58
C ASN A 178 5.14 -11.94 6.46
N VAL A 179 4.47 -13.09 6.51
CA VAL A 179 3.00 -13.18 6.40
C VAL A 179 2.31 -12.41 7.55
N PRO A 180 2.59 -12.67 8.84
CA PRO A 180 1.97 -11.92 9.92
C PRO A 180 2.38 -10.45 9.93
N PHE A 181 3.65 -10.13 9.65
CA PHE A 181 4.10 -8.75 9.53
C PHE A 181 3.34 -7.97 8.46
N THR A 182 3.19 -8.56 7.26
CA THR A 182 2.47 -7.95 6.15
C THR A 182 1.00 -7.74 6.48
N PHE A 183 0.37 -8.70 7.15
CA PHE A 183 -1.01 -8.57 7.62
C PHE A 183 -1.17 -7.41 8.61
N ILE A 184 -0.30 -7.34 9.62
CA ILE A 184 -0.30 -6.28 10.64
C ILE A 184 -0.05 -4.92 9.99
N LYS A 185 0.92 -4.82 9.07
CA LYS A 185 1.20 -3.60 8.31
C LYS A 185 -0.03 -3.09 7.58
N GLY A 186 -0.74 -3.99 6.89
CA GLY A 186 -2.01 -3.69 6.25
C GLY A 186 -3.02 -3.15 7.26
N LEU A 187 -3.26 -3.86 8.36
CA LEU A 187 -4.22 -3.45 9.40
C LEU A 187 -3.89 -2.10 10.04
N CYS A 188 -2.62 -1.82 10.32
CA CYS A 188 -2.20 -0.51 10.84
C CYS A 188 -2.56 0.61 9.86
N SER A 189 -2.30 0.41 8.57
CA SER A 189 -2.66 1.37 7.52
C SER A 189 -4.17 1.61 7.49
N VAL A 190 -4.97 0.57 7.71
CA VAL A 190 -6.44 0.64 7.78
C VAL A 190 -6.90 1.47 8.97
N VAL A 191 -6.41 1.16 10.18
CA VAL A 191 -6.78 1.87 11.41
C VAL A 191 -6.52 3.37 11.23
N ILE A 192 -5.32 3.74 10.78
CA ILE A 192 -4.97 5.15 10.60
C ILE A 192 -5.82 5.79 9.50
N THR A 193 -6.08 5.07 8.39
CA THR A 193 -6.97 5.54 7.31
C THR A 193 -8.35 5.89 7.86
N PHE A 194 -8.92 5.06 8.74
CA PHE A 194 -10.23 5.32 9.33
C PHE A 194 -10.26 6.50 10.30
N LEU A 195 -9.18 6.74 11.05
CA LEU A 195 -9.06 7.92 11.92
C LEU A 195 -9.09 9.22 11.11
N ILE A 196 -8.48 9.24 9.92
CA ILE A 196 -8.40 10.43 9.06
C ILE A 196 -9.50 10.50 7.99
N TYR A 197 -10.24 9.42 7.74
CA TYR A 197 -11.22 9.36 6.64
C TYR A 197 -12.36 10.37 6.79
N LYS A 198 -12.80 10.65 8.02
CA LYS A 198 -13.95 11.53 8.28
C LYS A 198 -13.73 12.97 7.79
N PRO A 199 -12.60 13.65 8.06
CA PRO A 199 -12.32 14.98 7.49
C PRO A 199 -11.94 14.96 5.99
N LEU A 200 -11.37 13.87 5.48
CA LEU A 200 -10.88 13.81 4.09
C LEU A 200 -11.97 13.46 3.07
N SER A 201 -13.03 12.75 3.47
CA SER A 201 -14.08 12.31 2.54
C SER A 201 -14.80 13.44 1.77
N PRO A 202 -15.14 14.61 2.37
CA PRO A 202 -15.78 15.71 1.63
C PRO A 202 -14.83 16.35 0.61
N ILE A 203 -13.56 16.52 0.98
CA ILE A 203 -12.51 17.14 0.17
C ILE A 203 -12.22 16.28 -1.05
N LEU A 204 -12.06 14.96 -0.86
CA LEU A 204 -11.74 14.03 -1.95
C LEU A 204 -12.90 13.85 -2.94
N LYS A 205 -14.14 13.96 -2.48
CA LYS A 205 -15.35 13.87 -3.32
C LYS A 205 -15.76 15.20 -3.95
N GLY A 206 -15.19 16.31 -3.48
CA GLY A 206 -15.52 17.66 -3.94
C GLY A 206 -16.91 18.12 -3.54
N ASN A 207 -17.38 17.71 -2.36
CA ASN A 207 -18.68 18.11 -1.78
C ASN A 207 -18.51 19.23 -0.75
N LEU A 208 -17.52 20.12 -0.94
CA LEU A 208 -17.30 21.30 -0.10
C LEU A 208 -18.23 22.44 -0.50
#